data_AF-A0A2G9QJI0-F1
#
_entry.id   AF-A0A2G9QJI0-F1
#
_cell.length_a   1.000
_cell.length_b   1.000
_cell.length_c   1.000
_cell.angle_alpha   90.00
_cell.angle_beta   90.00
_cell.angle_gamma   90.00
#
_symmetry.space_group_name_H-M   'P 1'
#
loop_
_entity.id
_entity.type
_entity.pdbx_description
1 polymer ?
#
loop_
_entity_poly.entity_id
_entity_poly.type
_entity_poly.pdbx_seq_one_letter_code
_entity_poly.pdbx_strand_id
1 'polypeptide(L)'
;MSLLLRRPPGREAYPGDVFYLHSRLLERAAKMNDQFGGGSLTALPVIETQAGDVSAYIPTNVISITDGQIFLETELFYKGIRPAINVGLSVSRVGSAAQTKAMKQFPWPLKNR
;
A
#
# COMPACT_ATOMS: atom_id res chain seq x y z
N MET A 1 -1.80 -8.38 -21.90
CA MET A 1 -1.05 -9.43 -22.65
C MET A 1 -1.66 -10.81 -22.49
N SER A 2 -2.03 -11.26 -21.28
CA SER A 2 -2.54 -12.62 -21.04
C SER A 2 -3.79 -13.02 -21.85
N LEU A 3 -4.77 -12.13 -22.00
CA LEU A 3 -5.98 -12.40 -22.80
C LEU A 3 -5.69 -12.56 -24.29
N LEU A 4 -4.76 -11.75 -24.84
CA LEU A 4 -4.32 -11.88 -26.24
C LEU A 4 -3.62 -13.22 -26.50
N LEU A 5 -2.91 -13.73 -25.48
CA LEU A 5 -2.28 -15.05 -25.50
C LEU A 5 -3.25 -16.19 -25.17
N ARG A 6 -4.56 -15.91 -25.09
CA ARG A 6 -5.62 -16.87 -24.78
C ARG A 6 -5.39 -17.66 -23.48
N ARG A 7 -4.70 -17.05 -22.50
CA ARG A 7 -4.61 -17.63 -21.15
C ARG A 7 -5.98 -17.56 -20.48
N PRO A 8 -6.39 -18.59 -19.72
CA PRO A 8 -7.67 -18.58 -19.04
C PRO A 8 -7.76 -17.42 -18.03
N PRO A 9 -8.82 -16.60 -18.08
CA PRO A 9 -9.03 -15.52 -17.12
C PRO A 9 -9.64 -16.03 -15.80
N GLY A 10 -9.34 -15.32 -14.71
CA GLY A 10 -9.94 -15.49 -13.39
C GLY A 10 -10.86 -14.32 -13.01
N ARG A 11 -10.86 -13.96 -11.73
CA ARG A 11 -11.66 -12.84 -11.17
C ARG A 11 -11.34 -11.53 -11.90
N GLU A 12 -12.38 -10.76 -12.23
CA GLU A 12 -12.27 -9.47 -12.94
C GLU A 12 -11.46 -9.56 -14.26
N ALA A 13 -11.47 -10.72 -14.92
CA ALA A 13 -10.73 -11.02 -16.15
C ALA A 13 -9.18 -10.95 -16.04
N TYR A 14 -8.63 -10.87 -14.84
CA TYR A 14 -7.19 -10.93 -14.62
C TYR A 14 -6.65 -12.36 -14.80
N PRO A 15 -5.39 -12.53 -15.20
CA PRO A 15 -4.77 -13.84 -15.23
C PRO A 15 -4.50 -14.35 -13.80
N GLY A 16 -4.44 -15.68 -13.63
CA GLY A 16 -4.24 -16.29 -12.31
C GLY A 16 -2.91 -15.95 -11.62
N ASP A 17 -1.91 -15.48 -12.37
CA ASP A 17 -0.59 -15.06 -11.87
C ASP A 17 -0.49 -13.56 -11.56
N VAL A 18 -1.60 -12.81 -11.59
CA VAL A 18 -1.57 -11.36 -11.32
C VAL A 18 -1.05 -11.01 -9.93
N PHE A 19 -1.33 -11.85 -8.93
CA PHE A 19 -0.76 -11.70 -7.59
C PHE A 19 0.78 -11.80 -7.63
N TYR A 20 1.30 -12.79 -8.34
CA TYR A 20 2.73 -13.03 -8.49
C TYR A 20 3.46 -11.86 -9.17
N LEU A 21 2.79 -11.17 -10.12
CA LEU A 21 3.36 -9.98 -10.76
C LEU A 21 3.65 -8.86 -9.76
N HIS A 22 2.73 -8.60 -8.84
CA HIS A 22 2.90 -7.56 -7.82
C HIS A 22 3.86 -8.01 -6.72
N SER A 23 3.73 -9.25 -6.22
CA SER A 23 4.55 -9.73 -5.11
C SER A 23 6.02 -9.76 -5.49
N ARG A 24 6.39 -10.38 -6.62
CA ARG A 24 7.80 -10.43 -7.07
C ARG A 24 8.42 -9.05 -7.30
N LEU A 25 7.60 -8.04 -7.57
CA LEU A 25 8.06 -6.68 -7.78
C LEU A 25 8.29 -5.98 -6.44
N LEU A 26 7.30 -6.01 -5.56
CA LEU A 26 7.31 -5.29 -4.29
C LEU A 26 8.23 -5.94 -3.25
N GLU A 27 8.36 -7.26 -3.23
CA GLU A 27 9.26 -8.00 -2.34
C GLU A 27 10.75 -7.71 -2.60
N ARG A 28 11.08 -7.03 -3.71
CA ARG A 28 12.45 -6.55 -3.96
C ARG A 28 12.78 -5.26 -3.21
N ALA A 29 11.77 -4.55 -2.71
CA ALA A 29 11.95 -3.34 -1.91
C ALA A 29 12.16 -3.73 -0.45
N ALA A 30 13.42 -3.78 -0.02
CA ALA A 30 13.80 -4.21 1.32
C ALA A 30 14.93 -3.35 1.89
N LYS A 31 15.14 -3.45 3.21
CA LYS A 31 16.36 -3.01 3.88
C LYS A 31 17.32 -4.19 4.00
N MET A 32 18.48 -4.07 3.38
CA MET A 32 19.53 -5.08 3.44
C MET A 32 20.19 -5.08 4.82
N ASN A 33 20.74 -6.23 5.20
CA ASN A 33 21.54 -6.36 6.42
C ASN A 33 22.93 -5.71 6.25
N ASP A 34 23.68 -5.63 7.35
CA ASP A 34 25.01 -5.00 7.34
C ASP A 34 26.04 -5.76 6.50
N GLN A 35 25.90 -7.09 6.35
CA GLN A 35 26.77 -7.91 5.49
C GLN A 35 26.65 -7.53 4.01
N PHE A 36 25.48 -7.03 3.59
CA PHE A 36 25.22 -6.52 2.25
C PHE A 36 25.24 -4.97 2.18
N GLY A 37 25.90 -4.31 3.14
CA GLY A 37 26.13 -2.86 3.13
C GLY A 37 24.97 -2.00 3.66
N GLY A 38 23.91 -2.61 4.22
CA GLY A 38 22.86 -1.88 4.95
C GLY A 38 21.93 -0.99 4.11
N GLY A 39 22.05 -1.03 2.78
CA GLY A 39 21.27 -0.24 1.84
C GLY A 39 19.76 -0.55 1.87
N SER A 40 18.95 0.33 1.29
CA SER A 40 17.49 0.17 1.29
C SER A 40 16.85 0.63 -0.01
N LEU A 41 15.79 -0.06 -0.41
CA LEU A 41 14.87 0.37 -1.46
C LEU A 41 13.47 0.48 -0.85
N THR A 42 12.88 1.68 -0.89
CA THR A 42 11.51 1.93 -0.42
C THR A 42 10.56 1.98 -1.62
N ALA A 43 9.52 1.15 -1.60
CA ALA A 43 8.47 1.18 -2.63
C ALA A 43 7.26 1.99 -2.17
N LEU A 44 6.71 2.81 -3.07
CA LEU A 44 5.46 3.55 -2.88
C LEU A 44 4.51 3.22 -4.04
N PRO A 45 3.89 2.02 -4.06
CA PRO A 45 2.96 1.67 -5.12
C PRO A 45 1.69 2.53 -5.04
N VAL A 46 1.21 2.99 -6.21
CA VAL A 46 -0.04 3.73 -6.34
C VAL A 46 -1.06 2.84 -7.01
N ILE A 47 -2.22 2.66 -6.35
CA ILE A 47 -3.34 1.88 -6.86
C ILE A 47 -4.56 2.78 -6.91
N GLU A 48 -5.20 2.83 -8.07
CA GLU A 48 -6.47 3.52 -8.24
C GLU A 48 -7.61 2.60 -7.79
N THR A 49 -8.46 3.08 -6.90
CA THR A 49 -9.71 2.41 -6.54
C THR A 49 -10.86 3.02 -7.33
N GLN A 50 -11.74 2.17 -7.85
CA GLN A 50 -12.94 2.63 -8.54
C GLN A 50 -14.03 2.91 -7.50
N ALA A 51 -14.57 4.13 -7.51
CA ALA A 51 -15.58 4.58 -6.55
C ALA A 51 -15.21 4.34 -5.05
N GLY A 52 -13.91 4.31 -4.74
CA GLY A 52 -13.43 4.05 -3.37
C GLY A 52 -13.48 2.59 -2.93
N ASP A 53 -13.76 1.63 -3.83
CA ASP A 53 -13.82 0.21 -3.48
C ASP A 53 -12.42 -0.38 -3.23
N VAL A 54 -12.12 -0.61 -1.96
CA VAL A 54 -10.89 -1.27 -1.49
C VAL A 54 -10.96 -2.80 -1.55
N SER A 55 -12.15 -3.37 -1.78
CA SER A 55 -12.39 -4.82 -1.81
C SER A 55 -12.23 -5.44 -3.21
N ALA A 56 -12.01 -4.59 -4.22
CA ALA A 56 -11.66 -5.01 -5.57
C ALA A 56 -10.39 -5.87 -5.58
N TYR A 57 -10.24 -6.69 -6.61
CA TYR A 57 -9.24 -7.75 -6.61
C TYR A 57 -7.80 -7.23 -6.54
N ILE A 58 -7.46 -6.20 -7.32
CA ILE A 58 -6.11 -5.62 -7.34
C ILE A 58 -5.76 -4.86 -6.05
N PRO A 59 -6.61 -3.94 -5.54
CA PRO A 59 -6.39 -3.31 -4.24
C PRO A 59 -6.17 -4.32 -3.11
N THR A 60 -7.02 -5.35 -3.02
CA THR A 60 -6.90 -6.38 -1.98
C THR A 60 -5.56 -7.12 -2.06
N ASN A 61 -5.13 -7.50 -3.27
CA ASN A 61 -3.85 -8.17 -3.48
C ASN A 61 -2.68 -7.28 -3.04
N VAL A 62 -2.66 -6.01 -3.45
CA VAL A 62 -1.54 -5.11 -3.13
C VAL A 62 -1.51 -4.79 -1.63
N ILE A 63 -2.66 -4.56 -0.99
CA ILE A 63 -2.76 -4.35 0.46
C ILE A 63 -2.20 -5.56 1.24
N SER A 64 -2.39 -6.76 0.72
CA SER A 64 -1.86 -7.99 1.35
C SER A 64 -0.34 -8.12 1.24
N ILE A 65 0.28 -7.47 0.25
CA ILE A 65 1.74 -7.51 0.00
C ILE A 65 2.44 -6.36 0.73
N THR A 66 1.91 -5.14 0.65
CA THR A 66 2.56 -3.94 1.21
C THR A 66 2.49 -3.89 2.72
N ASP A 67 3.49 -3.30 3.39
CA ASP A 67 3.53 -3.10 4.85
C ASP A 67 2.51 -2.09 5.40
N GLY A 68 1.70 -1.48 4.54
CA GLY A 68 0.70 -0.51 4.93
C GLY A 68 0.15 0.23 3.72
N GLN A 69 -0.80 1.11 3.99
CA GLN A 69 -1.43 1.92 2.96
C GLN A 69 -1.74 3.32 3.47
N ILE A 70 -1.71 4.27 2.54
CA ILE A 70 -2.27 5.61 2.71
C ILE A 70 -3.50 5.66 1.81
N PHE A 71 -4.68 5.69 2.41
CA PHE A 71 -5.93 5.74 1.67
C PHE A 71 -6.36 7.19 1.47
N LEU A 72 -6.52 7.60 0.21
CA LEU A 72 -6.97 8.93 -0.16
C LEU A 72 -8.45 8.89 -0.50
N GLU A 73 -9.25 9.71 0.19
CA GLU A 73 -10.71 9.69 0.06
C GLU A 73 -11.22 10.91 -0.68
N THR A 74 -12.05 10.67 -1.68
CA THR A 74 -12.60 11.72 -2.56
C THR A 74 -13.47 12.71 -1.78
N GLU A 75 -14.22 12.25 -0.79
CA GLU A 75 -15.05 13.14 0.05
C GLU A 75 -14.20 14.13 0.86
N LEU A 76 -13.08 13.69 1.44
CA LEU A 76 -12.16 14.56 2.18
C LEU A 76 -11.54 15.61 1.26
N PHE A 77 -11.20 15.21 0.03
CA PHE A 77 -10.68 16.12 -0.99
C PHE A 77 -11.69 17.20 -1.37
N TYR A 78 -12.96 16.84 -1.60
CA TYR A 78 -14.02 17.80 -1.90
C TYR A 78 -14.38 18.72 -0.72
N LYS A 79 -14.15 18.27 0.52
CA LYS A 79 -14.24 19.10 1.74
C LYS A 79 -13.05 20.06 1.91
N GLY A 80 -12.08 20.06 0.98
CA GLY A 80 -10.91 20.94 1.00
C GLY A 80 -9.74 20.42 1.85
N ILE A 81 -9.84 19.22 2.44
CA ILE A 81 -8.75 18.63 3.23
C ILE A 81 -7.69 18.08 2.28
N ARG A 82 -6.47 18.61 2.37
CA ARG A 82 -5.33 18.21 1.54
C ARG A 82 -4.07 18.10 2.41
N PRO A 83 -3.41 16.93 2.47
CA PRO A 83 -3.73 15.69 1.76
C PRO A 83 -4.99 15.00 2.32
N ALA A 84 -5.80 14.41 1.43
CA ALA A 84 -7.10 13.82 1.73
C ALA A 84 -7.00 12.42 2.37
N ILE A 85 -6.18 12.28 3.42
CA ILE A 85 -5.85 10.99 4.03
C ILE A 85 -6.97 10.56 4.99
N ASN A 86 -7.55 9.39 4.74
CA ASN A 86 -8.45 8.75 5.70
C ASN A 86 -7.62 8.03 6.78
N VAL A 87 -7.60 8.58 7.99
CA VAL A 87 -6.79 8.08 9.11
C VAL A 87 -7.25 6.71 9.61
N GLY A 88 -8.54 6.36 9.45
CA GLY A 88 -9.09 5.08 9.89
C GLY A 88 -8.69 3.91 8.98
N LEU A 89 -8.65 4.15 7.67
CA LEU A 89 -8.28 3.14 6.67
C LEU A 89 -6.77 3.09 6.38
N SER A 90 -6.04 4.17 6.68
CA SER A 90 -4.60 4.25 6.49
C SER A 90 -3.86 3.62 7.65
N VAL A 91 -2.93 2.72 7.36
CA VAL A 91 -2.14 2.01 8.38
C VAL A 91 -0.70 1.85 7.92
N SER A 92 0.22 1.83 8.88
CA SER A 92 1.59 1.35 8.70
C SER A 92 1.84 0.24 9.71
N ARG A 93 2.16 -0.96 9.24
CA ARG A 93 2.45 -2.13 10.08
C ARG A 93 3.81 -2.00 10.78
N VAL A 94 4.77 -1.30 10.16
CA VAL A 94 6.06 -0.94 10.78
C VAL A 94 5.83 0.06 11.93
N GLY A 95 4.79 0.89 11.82
CA GLY A 95 4.29 1.73 12.91
C GLY A 95 5.33 2.70 13.45
N SER A 96 5.47 2.75 14.77
CA SER A 96 6.40 3.68 15.43
C SER A 96 7.85 3.29 15.22
N ALA A 97 8.20 2.04 14.84
CA ALA A 97 9.59 1.65 14.64
C ALA A 97 10.31 2.54 13.61
N ALA A 98 9.60 3.02 12.59
CA ALA A 98 10.12 3.91 11.55
C ALA A 98 10.14 5.41 11.95
N GLN A 99 9.57 5.80 13.09
CA GLN A 99 9.50 7.20 13.51
C GLN A 99 10.78 7.64 14.23
N THR A 100 11.18 8.90 14.01
CA THR A 100 12.27 9.52 14.76
C THR A 100 11.88 9.72 16.23
N LYS A 101 12.87 9.79 17.12
CA LYS A 101 12.64 9.95 18.58
C LYS A 101 11.78 11.18 18.90
N ALA A 102 12.02 12.30 18.21
CA ALA A 102 11.25 13.54 18.39
C ALA A 102 9.77 13.36 18.00
N MET A 103 9.49 12.68 16.89
CA MET A 103 8.11 12.43 16.45
C MET A 103 7.35 11.52 17.42
N LYS A 104 8.03 10.53 18.02
CA LYS A 104 7.42 9.64 19.03
C LYS A 104 7.06 10.35 20.33
N GLN A 105 7.90 11.30 20.74
CA GLN A 105 7.70 12.06 21.97
C GLN A 105 6.62 13.12 21.84
N PHE A 106 6.27 13.50 20.60
CA PHE A 106 5.21 14.44 20.36
C PHE A 106 3.85 13.81 20.69
N PRO A 107 3.03 14.40 21.58
CA PRO A 107 1.73 13.86 21.91
C PRO A 107 0.81 14.02 20.69
N TRP A 108 0.58 12.92 19.97
CA TRP A 108 -0.40 12.90 18.88
C TRP A 108 -1.81 12.72 19.47
N PRO A 109 -2.75 13.65 19.25
CA PRO A 109 -4.08 13.55 19.85
C PRO A 109 -4.98 12.47 19.23
N LEU A 110 -4.55 11.74 18.19
CA LEU A 110 -5.48 11.07 17.26
C LEU A 110 -5.33 9.54 17.12
N LYS A 111 -4.82 8.81 18.13
CA LYS A 111 -4.84 7.33 18.05
C LYS A 111 -5.39 6.58 19.28
N ASN A 112 -5.93 7.31 20.27
CA ASN A 112 -6.57 6.75 21.46
C ASN A 112 -8.06 7.17 21.59
N ARG A 113 -8.80 7.24 20.48
CA ARG A 113 -10.27 7.20 20.49
C ARG A 113 -10.75 6.20 19.47
#